data_AF-A0A3A8H4X1-F1
#
_entry.id   AF-A0A3A8H4X1-F1
#
_cell.length_a   1.000
_cell.length_b   1.000
_cell.length_c   1.000
_cell.angle_alpha   90.00
_cell.angle_beta   90.00
_cell.angle_gamma   90.00
#
_symmetry.space_group_name_H-M   'P 1'
#
loop_
_entity.id
_entity.type
_entity.pdbx_description
1 polymer ?
#
loop_
_entity_poly.entity_id
_entity_poly.type
_entity_poly.pdbx_seq_one_letter_code
_entity_poly.pdbx_strand_id
1 'polypeptide(L)'
;VSVGAVEPASLGGRPAQRIRAELDGVGGRTHLVAWFVPRGEWVYRLVFTWPQAYPAYARVMERMTADVRFEEPASLRVARARALLVPGVAGPLRELGHALRRWGLPADAVEPLASAVRLAPTQVDTRVELARAYFESGQVDAGCHSAAEARVYGPSDTGALEAGVRCALARGDTAEALLRLEEARRVDPRDARLRAAEGALKAAVEAPGPSPQRR
;
A
#
# COMPACT_ATOMS: atom_id res chain seq x y z
N VAL A 1 -32.47 18.20 -10.49
CA VAL A 1 -32.08 16.76 -10.59
C VAL A 1 -32.46 16.24 -11.96
N SER A 2 -31.47 15.84 -12.75
CA SER A 2 -31.65 15.17 -14.04
C SER A 2 -31.06 13.76 -13.93
N VAL A 3 -31.80 12.73 -14.31
CA VAL A 3 -31.36 11.33 -14.26
C VAL A 3 -31.43 10.76 -15.67
N GLY A 4 -30.31 10.24 -16.15
CA GLY A 4 -30.20 9.56 -17.43
C GLY A 4 -30.79 8.15 -17.40
N ALA A 5 -30.92 7.56 -18.58
CA ALA A 5 -31.38 6.17 -18.72
C ALA A 5 -30.39 5.18 -18.07
N VAL A 6 -30.91 4.01 -17.68
CA VAL A 6 -30.08 2.88 -17.26
C VAL A 6 -29.45 2.25 -18.51
N GLU A 7 -28.13 2.16 -18.52
CA GLU A 7 -27.37 1.62 -19.65
C GLU A 7 -26.66 0.32 -19.26
N PRO A 8 -26.71 -0.74 -20.08
CA PRO A 8 -25.82 -1.89 -19.94
C PRO A 8 -24.36 -1.46 -20.08
N ALA A 9 -23.50 -1.96 -19.21
CA ALA A 9 -22.08 -1.61 -19.16
C ALA A 9 -21.23 -2.76 -18.61
N SER A 10 -19.93 -2.51 -18.47
CA SER A 10 -18.99 -3.39 -17.79
C SER A 10 -18.15 -2.59 -16.80
N LEU A 11 -17.93 -3.15 -15.61
CA LEU A 11 -17.06 -2.58 -14.58
C LEU A 11 -16.16 -3.68 -14.03
N GLY A 12 -14.85 -3.47 -14.01
CA GLY A 12 -13.89 -4.49 -13.54
C GLY A 12 -14.03 -5.85 -14.23
N GLY A 13 -14.36 -5.86 -15.53
CA GLY A 13 -14.57 -7.08 -16.33
C GLY A 13 -15.89 -7.81 -16.08
N ARG A 14 -16.81 -7.24 -15.28
CA ARG A 14 -18.10 -7.84 -14.95
C ARG A 14 -19.25 -7.09 -15.62
N PRO A 15 -20.32 -7.79 -16.06
CA PRO A 15 -21.54 -7.13 -16.51
C PRO A 15 -22.08 -6.20 -15.41
N ALA A 16 -22.51 -5.01 -15.80
CA ALA A 16 -23.01 -3.99 -14.89
C ALA A 16 -24.13 -3.20 -15.55
N GLN A 17 -24.92 -2.51 -14.73
CA GLN A 17 -25.75 -1.40 -15.17
C GLN A 17 -25.15 -0.08 -14.69
N ARG A 18 -25.19 0.94 -15.54
CA ARG A 18 -24.71 2.28 -15.24
C ARG A 18 -25.84 3.28 -15.34
N ILE A 19 -25.88 4.21 -14.38
CA ILE A 19 -26.78 5.37 -14.39
C ILE A 19 -25.93 6.63 -14.23
N ARG A 20 -26.19 7.64 -15.05
CA ARG A 20 -25.60 8.98 -14.91
C ARG A 20 -26.68 9.95 -14.46
N ALA A 21 -26.35 10.87 -13.56
CA ALA A 21 -27.28 11.90 -13.12
C ALA A 21 -26.55 13.23 -12.83
N GLU A 22 -27.31 14.31 -12.85
CA GLU A 22 -26.91 15.64 -12.40
C GLU A 22 -27.82 16.06 -11.25
N LEU A 23 -27.21 16.41 -10.12
CA LEU A 23 -27.90 16.83 -8.90
C LEU A 23 -27.62 18.30 -8.66
N ASP A 24 -28.67 19.12 -8.62
CA ASP A 24 -28.56 20.53 -8.25
C ASP A 24 -28.63 20.63 -6.72
N GLY A 25 -27.68 21.33 -6.09
CA GLY A 25 -27.62 21.50 -4.64
C GLY A 25 -27.01 22.83 -4.23
N VAL A 26 -26.90 23.05 -2.92
CA VAL A 26 -26.42 24.32 -2.33
C VAL A 26 -25.00 24.69 -2.80
N GLY A 27 -24.17 23.70 -3.16
CA GLY A 27 -22.82 23.88 -3.72
C GLY A 27 -22.76 23.92 -5.25
N GLY A 28 -23.88 24.12 -5.93
CA GLY A 28 -23.99 24.02 -7.39
C GLY A 28 -24.26 22.60 -7.87
N ARG A 29 -24.11 22.38 -9.18
CA ARG A 29 -24.42 21.09 -9.81
C ARG A 29 -23.34 20.06 -9.49
N THR A 30 -23.76 18.83 -9.21
CA THR A 30 -22.90 17.68 -8.97
C THR A 30 -23.23 16.58 -9.97
N HIS A 31 -22.21 16.08 -10.65
CA HIS A 31 -22.33 14.90 -11.50
C HIS A 31 -22.30 13.64 -10.65
N LEU A 32 -23.09 12.64 -11.03
CA LEU A 32 -23.17 11.34 -10.39
C LEU A 32 -23.07 10.25 -11.44
N VAL A 33 -22.29 9.20 -11.13
CA VAL A 33 -22.31 7.93 -11.85
C VAL A 33 -22.52 6.83 -10.82
N ALA A 34 -23.60 6.06 -10.96
CA ALA A 34 -23.85 4.87 -10.19
C ALA A 34 -23.66 3.62 -11.05
N TRP A 35 -22.99 2.64 -10.47
CA TRP A 35 -22.80 1.32 -11.05
C TRP A 35 -23.47 0.26 -10.18
N PHE A 36 -24.20 -0.64 -10.82
CA PHE A 36 -24.87 -1.78 -10.21
C PHE A 36 -24.28 -3.05 -10.80
N VAL A 37 -23.51 -3.78 -10.00
CA VAL A 37 -22.77 -4.97 -10.46
C VAL A 37 -23.30 -6.21 -9.75
N PRO A 38 -24.04 -7.10 -10.46
CA PRO A 38 -24.54 -8.34 -9.87
C PRO A 38 -23.41 -9.31 -9.49
N ARG A 39 -23.59 -10.02 -8.38
CA ARG A 39 -22.72 -11.09 -7.88
C ARG A 39 -23.56 -12.13 -7.13
N GLY A 40 -24.01 -13.15 -7.87
CA GLY A 40 -25.01 -14.09 -7.35
C GLY A 40 -26.29 -13.33 -6.98
N GLU A 41 -26.78 -13.52 -5.77
CA GLU A 41 -27.97 -12.85 -5.22
C GLU A 41 -27.72 -11.38 -4.81
N TRP A 42 -26.48 -10.91 -4.84
CA TRP A 42 -26.10 -9.57 -4.36
C TRP A 42 -25.86 -8.60 -5.52
N VAL A 43 -26.09 -7.31 -5.27
CA VAL A 43 -25.72 -6.23 -6.20
C VAL A 43 -24.78 -5.26 -5.49
N TYR A 44 -23.56 -5.12 -5.99
CA TYR A 44 -22.66 -4.06 -5.54
C TYR A 44 -23.14 -2.73 -6.13
N ARG A 45 -23.32 -1.75 -5.25
CA ARG A 45 -23.60 -0.37 -5.65
C ARG A 45 -22.37 0.50 -5.43
N LEU A 46 -21.75 0.96 -6.52
CA LEU A 46 -20.65 1.93 -6.48
C LEU A 46 -21.17 3.27 -6.98
N VAL A 47 -21.05 4.31 -6.15
CA VAL A 47 -21.52 5.65 -6.48
C VAL A 47 -20.33 6.60 -6.45
N PHE A 48 -20.12 7.29 -7.57
CA PHE A 48 -19.09 8.29 -7.74
C PHE A 48 -19.76 9.63 -7.99
N THR A 49 -19.31 10.67 -7.29
CA THR A 49 -19.85 12.02 -7.42
C THR A 49 -18.74 13.03 -7.49
N TRP A 50 -18.89 14.06 -8.33
CA TRP A 50 -17.97 15.19 -8.37
C TRP A 50 -18.70 16.49 -8.73
N PRO A 51 -18.34 17.63 -8.10
CA PRO A 51 -18.97 18.90 -8.43
C PRO A 51 -18.62 19.35 -9.85
N GLN A 52 -19.57 19.96 -10.56
CA GLN A 52 -19.36 20.55 -11.88
C GLN A 52 -18.29 21.65 -11.85
N ALA A 53 -18.14 22.34 -10.71
CA ALA A 53 -17.10 23.35 -10.49
C ALA A 53 -15.67 22.78 -10.58
N TYR A 54 -15.49 21.46 -10.49
CA TYR A 54 -14.20 20.80 -10.54
C TYR A 54 -14.18 19.72 -11.65
N PRO A 55 -14.21 20.13 -12.93
CA PRO A 55 -14.34 19.21 -14.06
C PRO A 55 -13.16 18.22 -14.19
N ALA A 56 -11.99 18.56 -13.63
CA ALA A 56 -10.83 17.68 -13.62
C ALA A 56 -11.09 16.34 -12.88
N TYR A 57 -12.03 16.31 -11.91
CA TYR A 57 -12.38 15.07 -11.22
C TYR A 57 -13.07 14.05 -12.14
N ALA A 58 -13.65 14.46 -13.28
CA ALA A 58 -14.22 13.50 -14.23
C ALA A 58 -13.18 12.45 -14.66
N ARG A 59 -11.95 12.89 -14.98
CA ARG A 59 -10.83 11.99 -15.33
C ARG A 59 -10.39 11.11 -14.17
N VAL A 60 -10.46 11.63 -12.94
CA VAL A 60 -10.17 10.86 -11.72
C VAL A 60 -11.21 9.76 -11.54
N MET A 61 -12.49 10.06 -11.72
CA MET A 61 -13.58 9.08 -11.61
C MET A 61 -13.49 8.02 -12.70
N GLU A 62 -13.17 8.39 -13.93
CA GLU A 62 -12.91 7.44 -15.02
C GLU A 62 -11.80 6.46 -14.65
N ARG A 63 -10.67 6.95 -14.13
CA ARG A 63 -9.58 6.10 -13.67
C ARG A 63 -9.97 5.22 -12.49
N MET A 64 -10.69 5.77 -11.51
CA MET A 64 -11.22 5.01 -10.38
C MET A 64 -12.13 3.86 -10.85
N THR A 65 -12.97 4.09 -11.87
CA THR A 65 -13.84 3.06 -12.45
C THR A 65 -13.06 2.02 -13.25
N ALA A 66 -12.05 2.44 -14.01
CA ALA A 66 -11.21 1.54 -14.80
C ALA A 66 -10.38 0.60 -13.92
N ASP A 67 -9.91 1.09 -12.77
CA ASP A 67 -9.06 0.35 -11.85
C ASP A 67 -9.85 -0.46 -10.79
N VAL A 68 -11.19 -0.55 -10.89
CA VAL A 68 -12.01 -1.32 -9.93
C VAL A 68 -11.67 -2.81 -10.01
N ARG A 69 -11.24 -3.37 -8.88
CA ARG A 69 -11.00 -4.80 -8.67
C ARG A 69 -11.96 -5.32 -7.59
N PHE A 70 -12.82 -6.27 -7.96
CA PHE A 70 -13.86 -6.81 -7.06
C PHE A 70 -13.32 -7.89 -6.11
N GLU A 71 -12.14 -8.41 -6.41
CA GLU A 71 -11.41 -9.43 -5.67
C GLU A 71 -10.63 -8.81 -4.50
N GLU A 72 -10.32 -7.51 -4.59
CA GLU A 72 -9.65 -6.76 -3.51
C GLU A 72 -10.62 -6.44 -2.36
N PRO A 73 -10.14 -6.29 -1.12
CA PRO A 73 -10.96 -5.85 0.00
C PRO A 73 -11.37 -4.38 -0.17
N ALA A 74 -12.46 -3.98 0.48
CA ALA A 74 -12.94 -2.60 0.42
C ALA A 74 -11.88 -1.58 0.85
N SER A 75 -11.07 -1.91 1.86
CA SER A 75 -9.96 -1.07 2.34
C SER A 75 -8.93 -0.76 1.26
N LEU A 76 -8.58 -1.74 0.41
CA LEU A 76 -7.61 -1.54 -0.67
C LEU A 76 -8.19 -0.69 -1.81
N ARG A 77 -9.46 -0.91 -2.17
CA ARG A 77 -10.16 -0.03 -3.13
C ARG A 77 -10.21 1.42 -2.65
N VAL A 78 -10.50 1.64 -1.37
CA VAL A 78 -10.50 2.99 -0.76
C VAL A 78 -9.09 3.60 -0.81
N ALA A 79 -8.04 2.84 -0.51
CA ALA A 79 -6.67 3.34 -0.58
C ALA A 79 -6.27 3.74 -2.02
N ARG A 80 -6.64 2.95 -3.03
CA ARG A 80 -6.44 3.30 -4.45
C ARG A 80 -7.17 4.59 -4.83
N ALA A 81 -8.44 4.71 -4.42
CA ALA A 81 -9.24 5.92 -4.65
C ALA A 81 -8.60 7.16 -4.00
N ARG A 82 -8.15 7.06 -2.75
CA ARG A 82 -7.49 8.19 -2.05
C ARG A 82 -6.20 8.63 -2.73
N ALA A 83 -5.41 7.68 -3.24
CA ALA A 83 -4.20 7.99 -4.01
C ALA A 83 -4.49 8.74 -5.32
N LEU A 84 -5.65 8.51 -5.94
CA LEU A 84 -6.09 9.21 -7.15
C LEU A 84 -6.70 10.59 -6.86
N LEU A 85 -7.44 10.73 -5.74
CA LEU A 85 -8.14 11.96 -5.37
C LEU A 85 -7.20 13.06 -4.87
N VAL A 86 -6.06 12.68 -4.29
CA VAL A 86 -5.10 13.62 -3.70
C VAL A 86 -3.72 13.41 -4.36
N PRO A 87 -3.57 13.78 -5.64
CA PRO A 87 -2.32 13.59 -6.36
C PRO A 87 -1.21 14.46 -5.77
N GLY A 88 0.04 13.98 -5.83
CA GLY A 88 1.21 14.74 -5.38
C GLY A 88 1.40 14.83 -3.87
N VAL A 89 0.60 14.11 -3.08
CA VAL A 89 0.77 14.00 -1.63
C VAL A 89 1.26 12.61 -1.25
N ALA A 90 2.33 12.52 -0.45
CA ALA A 90 2.95 11.25 -0.07
C ALA A 90 2.04 10.34 0.77
N GLY A 91 1.20 10.92 1.64
CA GLY A 91 0.37 10.18 2.60
C GLY A 91 -0.54 9.12 1.97
N PRO A 92 -1.42 9.47 1.00
CA PRO A 92 -2.28 8.51 0.32
C PRO A 92 -1.52 7.41 -0.44
N LEU A 93 -0.37 7.73 -1.03
CA LEU A 93 0.48 6.75 -1.70
C LEU A 93 1.13 5.78 -0.71
N ARG A 94 1.59 6.27 0.44
CA ARG A 94 2.08 5.44 1.54
C ARG A 94 1.00 4.52 2.09
N GLU A 95 -0.21 5.03 2.29
CA GLU A 95 -1.36 4.23 2.74
C GLU A 95 -1.74 3.14 1.73
N LEU A 96 -1.70 3.44 0.43
CA LEU A 96 -1.91 2.45 -0.63
C LEU A 96 -0.84 1.35 -0.57
N GLY A 97 0.44 1.71 -0.49
CA GLY A 97 1.52 0.76 -0.35
C GLY A 97 1.39 -0.14 0.89
N HIS A 98 1.08 0.46 2.03
CA HIS A 98 0.82 -0.27 3.26
C HIS A 98 -0.39 -1.22 3.12
N ALA A 99 -1.47 -0.79 2.47
CA ALA A 99 -2.64 -1.63 2.24
C ALA A 99 -2.32 -2.82 1.31
N LEU A 100 -1.54 -2.60 0.26
CA LEU A 100 -1.09 -3.62 -0.67
C LEU A 100 -0.24 -4.68 0.02
N ARG A 101 0.75 -4.28 0.84
CA ARG A 101 1.56 -5.22 1.63
C ARG A 101 0.72 -6.08 2.55
N ARG A 102 -0.18 -5.47 3.33
CA ARG A 102 -1.07 -6.22 4.24
C ARG A 102 -2.00 -7.21 3.51
N TRP A 103 -2.32 -6.94 2.25
CA TRP A 103 -3.14 -7.83 1.43
C TRP A 103 -2.32 -8.97 0.78
N GLY A 104 -1.01 -9.00 0.98
CA GLY A 104 -0.14 -10.00 0.37
C GLY A 104 0.30 -9.66 -1.06
N LEU A 105 0.26 -8.37 -1.44
CA LEU A 105 0.75 -7.86 -2.71
C LEU A 105 1.96 -6.93 -2.51
N PRO A 106 3.08 -7.41 -1.95
CA PRO A 106 4.23 -6.56 -1.64
C PRO A 106 4.93 -6.00 -2.88
N ALA A 107 4.92 -6.71 -4.01
CA ALA A 107 5.48 -6.22 -5.27
C ALA A 107 4.70 -4.99 -5.80
N ASP A 108 3.37 -5.05 -5.77
CA ASP A 108 2.51 -3.93 -6.18
C ASP A 108 2.66 -2.71 -5.25
N ALA A 109 3.09 -2.91 -4.01
CA ALA A 109 3.28 -1.85 -3.03
C ALA A 109 4.51 -0.97 -3.30
N VAL A 110 5.50 -1.47 -4.05
CA VAL A 110 6.78 -0.80 -4.29
C VAL A 110 6.57 0.56 -4.96
N GLU A 111 5.83 0.63 -6.07
CA GLU A 111 5.74 1.88 -6.84
C GLU A 111 4.98 3.00 -6.09
N PRO A 112 3.84 2.74 -5.42
CA PRO A 112 3.22 3.73 -4.55
C PRO A 112 4.15 4.20 -3.43
N LEU A 113 4.90 3.30 -2.80
CA LEU A 113 5.83 3.67 -1.72
C LEU A 113 7.03 4.46 -2.24
N ALA A 114 7.61 4.06 -3.36
CA ALA A 114 8.70 4.78 -4.02
C ALA A 114 8.25 6.19 -4.44
N SER A 115 7.03 6.31 -5.00
CA SER A 115 6.42 7.61 -5.27
C SER A 115 6.24 8.45 -4.01
N ALA A 116 5.78 7.85 -2.91
CA ALA A 116 5.63 8.54 -1.64
C ALA A 116 6.98 9.02 -1.07
N VAL A 117 8.05 8.22 -1.21
CA VAL A 117 9.42 8.62 -0.84
C VAL A 117 9.91 9.79 -1.69
N ARG A 118 9.68 9.78 -3.02
CA ARG A 118 10.06 10.89 -3.89
C ARG A 118 9.37 12.21 -3.50
N LEU A 119 8.11 12.14 -3.09
CA LEU A 119 7.33 13.30 -2.67
C LEU A 119 7.71 13.82 -1.27
N ALA A 120 8.23 12.94 -0.41
CA ALA A 120 8.60 13.28 0.96
C ALA A 120 9.85 12.50 1.41
N PRO A 121 11.04 12.89 0.92
CA PRO A 121 12.26 12.10 1.04
C PRO A 121 12.80 11.97 2.46
N THR A 122 12.38 12.84 3.39
CA THR A 122 12.82 12.81 4.79
C THR A 122 11.90 11.98 5.71
N GLN A 123 10.76 11.48 5.20
CA GLN A 123 9.83 10.70 6.01
C GLN A 123 10.33 9.26 6.21
N VAL A 124 10.88 9.01 7.40
CA VAL A 124 11.45 7.71 7.80
C VAL A 124 10.45 6.57 7.63
N ASP A 125 9.22 6.72 8.14
CA ASP A 125 8.18 5.68 8.07
C ASP A 125 7.89 5.21 6.63
N THR A 126 7.92 6.12 5.66
CA THR A 126 7.68 5.76 4.25
C THR A 126 8.81 4.90 3.70
N ARG A 127 10.07 5.21 4.07
CA ARG A 127 11.24 4.42 3.67
C ARG A 127 11.27 3.05 4.34
N VAL A 128 10.86 2.99 5.61
CA VAL A 128 10.67 1.71 6.33
C VAL A 128 9.62 0.86 5.64
N GLU A 129 8.48 1.42 5.28
CA GLU A 129 7.43 0.70 4.56
C GLU A 129 7.89 0.23 3.17
N LEU A 130 8.70 1.03 2.46
CA LEU A 130 9.31 0.66 1.18
C LEU A 130 10.33 -0.48 1.34
N ALA A 131 11.22 -0.39 2.32
CA ALA A 131 12.20 -1.43 2.62
C ALA A 131 11.52 -2.78 2.87
N ARG A 132 10.45 -2.76 3.66
CA ARG A 132 9.64 -3.95 3.93
C ARG A 132 8.91 -4.47 2.69
N ALA A 133 8.40 -3.61 1.81
CA ALA A 133 7.82 -4.03 0.53
C ALA A 133 8.84 -4.80 -0.32
N TYR A 134 10.08 -4.31 -0.37
CA TYR A 134 11.16 -4.96 -1.07
C TYR A 134 11.53 -6.31 -0.45
N PHE A 135 11.68 -6.40 0.89
CA PHE A 135 11.97 -7.67 1.54
C PHE A 135 10.87 -8.71 1.31
N GLU A 136 9.59 -8.32 1.45
CA GLU A 136 8.45 -9.21 1.24
C GLU A 136 8.26 -9.62 -0.23
N SER A 137 8.79 -8.85 -1.18
CA SER A 137 8.81 -9.20 -2.61
C SER A 137 10.12 -9.86 -3.07
N GLY A 138 11.04 -10.17 -2.14
CA GLY A 138 12.31 -10.84 -2.43
C GLY A 138 13.41 -9.94 -3.00
N GLN A 139 13.18 -8.63 -3.10
CA GLN A 139 14.14 -7.65 -3.61
C GLN A 139 15.10 -7.18 -2.49
N VAL A 140 15.91 -8.11 -1.97
CA VAL A 140 16.71 -7.91 -0.74
C VAL A 140 17.62 -6.68 -0.81
N ASP A 141 18.34 -6.48 -1.91
CA ASP A 141 19.29 -5.36 -2.01
C ASP A 141 18.60 -3.99 -2.03
N ALA A 142 17.48 -3.87 -2.74
CA ALA A 142 16.66 -2.66 -2.73
C ALA A 142 16.08 -2.39 -1.34
N GLY A 143 15.65 -3.45 -0.63
CA GLY A 143 15.18 -3.36 0.75
C GLY A 143 16.27 -2.87 1.71
N CYS A 144 17.47 -3.43 1.60
CA CYS A 144 18.64 -3.01 2.38
C CYS A 144 19.04 -1.56 2.09
N HIS A 145 18.97 -1.13 0.82
CA HIS A 145 19.21 0.26 0.45
C HIS A 145 18.19 1.20 1.12
N SER A 146 16.89 0.91 0.99
CA SER A 146 15.84 1.72 1.63
C SER A 146 15.93 1.72 3.16
N ALA A 147 16.35 0.61 3.78
CA ALA A 147 16.60 0.53 5.22
C ALA A 147 17.78 1.43 5.66
N ALA A 148 18.87 1.44 4.88
CA ALA A 148 20.01 2.31 5.14
C ALA A 148 19.62 3.79 5.01
N GLU A 149 18.86 4.15 3.97
CA GLU A 149 18.34 5.51 3.83
C GLU A 149 17.40 5.89 4.99
N ALA A 150 16.52 4.98 5.43
CA ALA A 150 15.66 5.22 6.60
C ALA A 150 16.50 5.54 7.85
N ARG A 151 17.61 4.83 8.05
CA ARG A 151 18.53 5.07 9.18
C ARG A 151 19.23 6.43 9.09
N VAL A 152 19.55 6.92 7.89
CA VAL A 152 20.14 8.26 7.69
C VAL A 152 19.20 9.35 8.19
N TYR A 153 17.91 9.26 7.87
CA TYR A 153 16.92 10.26 8.29
C TYR A 153 16.35 10.04 9.70
N GLY A 154 16.44 8.81 10.22
CA GLY A 154 15.94 8.41 11.53
C GLY A 154 16.95 7.54 12.28
N PRO A 155 18.07 8.09 12.76
CA PRO A 155 19.13 7.30 13.37
C PRO A 155 18.74 6.65 14.70
N SER A 156 17.66 7.09 15.33
CA SER A 156 17.08 6.46 16.53
C SER A 156 15.62 6.08 16.32
N ASP A 157 15.14 6.06 15.07
CA ASP A 157 13.80 5.58 14.77
C ASP A 157 13.78 4.05 14.82
N THR A 158 12.96 3.48 15.71
CA THR A 158 12.90 2.04 15.89
C THR A 158 12.44 1.29 14.64
N GLY A 159 11.66 1.92 13.74
CA GLY A 159 11.28 1.35 12.46
C GLY A 159 12.45 1.22 11.49
N ALA A 160 13.30 2.24 11.41
CA ALA A 160 14.53 2.22 10.63
C ALA A 160 15.54 1.19 11.16
N LEU A 161 15.71 1.12 12.49
CA LEU A 161 16.56 0.12 13.14
C LEU A 161 16.07 -1.30 12.84
N GLU A 162 14.75 -1.52 12.96
CA GLU A 162 14.10 -2.78 12.66
C GLU A 162 14.26 -3.18 11.18
N ALA A 163 14.15 -2.24 10.24
CA ALA A 163 14.42 -2.49 8.83
C ALA A 163 15.88 -2.94 8.57
N GLY A 164 16.83 -2.42 9.35
CA GLY A 164 18.23 -2.86 9.33
C GLY A 164 18.43 -4.29 9.84
N VAL A 165 17.68 -4.70 10.87
CA VAL A 165 17.63 -6.10 11.34
C VAL A 165 17.07 -7.01 10.24
N ARG A 166 15.97 -6.62 9.61
CA ARG A 166 15.38 -7.36 8.48
C ARG A 166 16.33 -7.48 7.29
N CYS A 167 17.13 -6.46 6.99
CA CYS A 167 18.16 -6.53 5.95
C CYS A 167 19.18 -7.66 6.24
N ALA A 168 19.70 -7.74 7.47
CA ALA A 168 20.64 -8.78 7.85
C ALA A 168 20.01 -10.18 7.78
N LEU A 169 18.77 -10.31 8.30
CA LEU A 169 18.01 -11.57 8.22
C LEU A 169 17.76 -12.00 6.77
N ALA A 170 17.39 -11.07 5.88
CA ALA A 170 17.14 -11.35 4.47
C ALA A 170 18.41 -11.77 3.71
N ARG A 171 19.59 -11.39 4.21
CA ARG A 171 20.90 -11.85 3.72
C ARG A 171 21.37 -13.17 4.34
N GLY A 172 20.66 -13.69 5.34
CA GLY A 172 21.07 -14.86 6.10
C GLY A 172 22.19 -14.61 7.12
N ASP A 173 22.54 -13.35 7.37
CA ASP A 173 23.56 -12.98 8.36
C ASP A 173 22.91 -12.83 9.75
N THR A 174 22.71 -13.97 10.42
CA THR A 174 22.08 -14.01 11.75
C THR A 174 22.93 -13.34 12.83
N ALA A 175 24.26 -13.30 12.67
CA ALA A 175 25.17 -12.63 13.58
C ALA A 175 25.00 -11.11 13.50
N GLU A 176 25.00 -10.54 12.28
CA GLU A 176 24.74 -9.12 12.08
C GLU A 176 23.33 -8.74 12.53
N ALA A 177 22.33 -9.60 12.27
CA ALA A 177 20.96 -9.37 12.70
C ALA A 177 20.84 -9.29 14.23
N LEU A 178 21.55 -10.15 14.98
CA LEU A 178 21.59 -10.10 16.44
C LEU A 178 22.19 -8.78 16.93
N LEU A 179 23.34 -8.39 16.40
CA LEU A 179 24.01 -7.14 16.79
C LEU A 179 23.11 -5.91 16.54
N ARG A 180 22.46 -5.84 15.37
CA ARG A 180 21.53 -4.75 15.05
C ARG A 180 20.29 -4.77 15.94
N LEU A 181 19.79 -5.95 16.31
CA LEU A 181 18.63 -6.08 17.19
C LEU A 181 18.96 -5.62 18.61
N GLU A 182 20.16 -5.93 19.11
CA GLU A 182 20.64 -5.42 20.40
C GLU A 182 20.76 -3.89 20.41
N GLU A 183 21.29 -3.30 19.34
CA GLU A 183 21.31 -1.84 19.18
C GLU A 183 19.90 -1.25 19.21
N ALA A 184 18.98 -1.82 18.44
CA ALA A 184 17.59 -1.37 18.39
C ALA A 184 16.91 -1.46 19.76
N ARG A 185 17.20 -2.51 20.53
CA ARG A 185 16.64 -2.74 21.86
C ARG A 185 17.18 -1.77 22.91
N ARG A 186 18.39 -1.22 22.73
CA ARG A 186 18.90 -0.13 23.58
C ARG A 186 18.12 1.16 23.39
N VAL A 187 17.57 1.39 22.19
CA VAL A 187 16.78 2.58 21.87
C VAL A 187 15.35 2.45 22.40
N ASP A 188 14.65 1.36 22.06
CA ASP A 188 13.32 1.07 22.60
C ASP A 188 13.20 -0.40 23.02
N PRO A 189 13.32 -0.70 24.34
CA PRO A 189 13.21 -2.05 24.84
C PRO A 189 11.85 -2.71 24.61
N ARG A 190 10.76 -1.94 24.48
CA ARG A 190 9.38 -2.47 24.51
C ARG A 190 8.66 -2.38 23.16
N ASP A 191 9.30 -1.88 22.12
CA ASP A 191 8.73 -1.82 20.78
C ASP A 191 8.31 -3.22 20.28
N ALA A 192 7.06 -3.32 19.84
CA ALA A 192 6.46 -4.55 19.35
C ALA A 192 7.09 -5.04 18.03
N ARG A 193 7.56 -4.13 17.18
CA ARG A 193 8.21 -4.43 15.89
C ARG A 193 9.51 -5.21 16.12
N LEU A 194 10.28 -4.83 17.14
CA LEU A 194 11.51 -5.53 17.51
C LEU A 194 11.25 -6.94 18.06
N ARG A 195 10.12 -7.17 18.74
CA ARG A 195 9.73 -8.53 19.15
C ARG A 195 9.48 -9.44 17.95
N ALA A 196 8.87 -8.92 16.88
CA ALA A 196 8.66 -9.69 15.66
C ALA A 196 10.00 -10.02 14.96
N ALA A 197 10.93 -9.07 14.90
CA ALA A 197 12.26 -9.29 14.34
C ALA A 197 13.07 -10.32 15.16
N GLU A 198 12.94 -10.30 16.49
CA GLU A 198 13.54 -11.29 17.38
C GLU A 198 12.99 -12.71 17.14
N GLY A 199 11.67 -12.85 16.97
CA GLY A 199 11.05 -14.12 16.61
C GLY A 199 11.57 -14.66 15.27
N ALA A 200 11.71 -13.78 14.27
CA ALA A 200 12.26 -14.14 12.97
C ALA A 200 13.75 -14.56 13.06
N LEU A 201 14.55 -13.87 13.89
CA LEU A 201 15.94 -14.26 14.14
C LEU A 201 16.06 -15.64 14.80
N LYS A 202 15.26 -15.91 15.84
CA LYS A 202 15.24 -17.23 16.49
C LYS A 202 14.89 -18.34 15.50
N ALA A 203 13.84 -18.14 14.71
CA ALA A 203 13.46 -19.09 13.67
C ALA A 203 14.56 -19.31 12.62
N ALA A 204 15.30 -18.27 12.24
CA ALA A 204 16.40 -18.37 11.29
C ALA A 204 17.61 -19.13 11.86
N VAL A 205 17.89 -19.00 13.17
CA VAL A 205 18.97 -19.73 13.85
C VAL A 205 18.60 -21.20 14.07
N GLU A 206 17.34 -21.48 14.38
CA GLU A 206 16.82 -22.82 14.64
C GLU A 206 16.55 -23.64 13.36
N ALA A 207 16.41 -22.97 12.20
CA ALA A 207 16.27 -23.64 10.93
C ALA A 207 17.52 -24.48 10.62
N PRO A 208 17.41 -25.80 10.34
CA PRO A 208 18.55 -26.59 9.94
C PRO A 208 19.16 -25.99 8.67
N GLY A 209 20.44 -25.62 8.75
CA GLY A 209 21.16 -25.02 7.62
C GLY A 209 21.03 -25.86 6.35
N PRO A 210 21.11 -25.25 5.16
CA PRO A 210 21.01 -25.99 3.91
C PRO A 210 22.01 -27.14 3.94
N SER A 211 21.50 -28.37 3.80
CA SER A 211 22.36 -29.55 3.73
C SER A 211 23.41 -29.30 2.66
N PRO A 212 24.72 -29.46 2.95
CA PRO A 212 25.73 -29.28 1.92
C PRO A 212 25.40 -30.24 0.78
N GLN A 213 25.08 -29.68 -0.39
CA GLN A 213 24.92 -30.46 -1.61
C GLN A 213 26.24 -31.19 -1.82
N ARG A 214 26.26 -32.50 -1.53
CA ARG A 214 27.39 -33.37 -1.86
C ARG A 214 27.51 -33.34 -3.38
N ARG A 215 28.55 -32.66 -3.89
CA ARG A 215 29.09 -32.92 -5.22
C ARG A 215 29.90 -34.21 -5.19
#